data_AF-A0A359KF42-F1
#
_entry.id   AF-A0A359KF42-F1
#
_cell.length_a   1.000
_cell.length_b   1.000
_cell.length_c   1.000
_cell.angle_alpha   90.00
_cell.angle_beta   90.00
_cell.angle_gamma   90.00
#
_symmetry.space_group_name_H-M   'P 1'
#
loop_
_entity.id
_entity.type
_entity.pdbx_description
1 polymer ?
#
loop_
_entity_poly.entity_id
_entity_poly.type
_entity_poly.pdbx_seq_one_letter_code
_entity_poly.pdbx_strand_id
1 'polypeptide(L)'
;MADAYSTLLIERHADGYAVVTLNRPEALNALNTTLTGELGDFLESVADDDSVRCIVLTGSVKAFAAGADIKEMADQAYADMYRGNFFARAHDRVANFRKPIIAAVSGYALGGGCELAMLCDFIIASDTAKFGQPEINLGVAPGIGGSQRLTRAVGKAKAMDMCLTGRMMDAVEAERAGLVSRVVASDALLDEARAAAAKIAGQS
;
A
#
# COMPACT_ATOMS: atom_id res chain seq x y z
N MET A 1 3.93 23.78 -7.60
CA MET A 1 2.45 23.82 -7.76
C MET A 1 1.90 22.67 -6.93
N ALA A 2 0.70 22.77 -6.36
CA ALA A 2 0.09 21.60 -5.75
C ALA A 2 -0.20 20.59 -6.86
N ASP A 3 0.35 19.38 -6.77
CA ASP A 3 0.08 18.31 -7.73
C ASP A 3 -1.41 17.96 -7.59
N ALA A 4 -2.22 18.32 -8.59
CA ALA A 4 -3.68 18.18 -8.51
C ALA A 4 -4.08 16.78 -8.97
N TYR A 5 -4.25 15.88 -8.02
CA TYR A 5 -4.74 14.52 -8.23
C TYR A 5 -6.21 14.40 -7.80
N SER A 6 -6.97 13.57 -8.49
CA SER A 6 -8.38 13.34 -8.20
C SER A 6 -8.61 12.32 -7.07
N THR A 7 -7.65 11.42 -6.86
CA THR A 7 -7.75 10.30 -5.90
C THR A 7 -6.62 10.25 -4.88
N LEU A 8 -5.72 11.24 -4.89
CA LEU A 8 -4.63 11.38 -3.93
C LEU A 8 -4.64 12.76 -3.27
N LEU A 9 -4.25 12.81 -2.01
CA LEU A 9 -3.89 14.06 -1.33
C LEU A 9 -2.39 14.03 -1.04
N ILE A 10 -1.67 15.09 -1.42
CA ILE A 10 -0.21 15.17 -1.30
C ILE A 10 0.16 16.32 -0.36
N GLU A 11 0.90 16.00 0.69
CA GLU A 11 1.49 16.96 1.61
C GLU A 11 3.02 16.88 1.50
N ARG A 12 3.67 17.94 1.01
CA ARG A 12 5.13 18.05 0.97
C ARG A 12 5.62 18.74 2.25
N HIS A 13 6.64 18.19 2.88
CA HIS A 13 7.21 18.72 4.12
C HIS A 13 8.63 19.25 3.90
N ALA A 14 8.95 20.37 4.56
CA ALA A 14 10.25 21.02 4.45
C ALA A 14 11.43 20.14 4.93
N ASP A 15 11.15 19.14 5.77
CA ASP A 15 12.14 18.17 6.26
C ASP A 15 12.55 17.12 5.19
N GLY A 16 12.05 17.27 3.96
CA GLY A 16 12.51 16.49 2.81
C GLY A 16 11.73 15.20 2.58
N TYR A 17 10.46 15.14 2.99
CA TYR A 17 9.59 13.99 2.74
C TYR A 17 8.20 14.43 2.26
N ALA A 18 7.45 13.50 1.67
CA ALA A 18 6.06 13.72 1.28
C ALA A 18 5.14 12.69 1.93
N VAL A 19 3.92 13.11 2.28
CA VAL A 19 2.82 12.22 2.69
C VAL A 19 1.84 12.14 1.53
N VAL A 20 1.56 10.91 1.10
CA VAL A 20 0.62 10.57 0.03
C VAL A 20 -0.54 9.83 0.67
N THR A 21 -1.72 10.45 0.67
CA THR A 21 -2.94 9.86 1.21
C THR A 21 -3.82 9.38 0.07
N LEU A 22 -4.13 8.08 0.05
CA LEU A 22 -5.16 7.51 -0.81
C LEU A 22 -6.53 8.08 -0.44
N ASN A 23 -7.23 8.67 -1.39
CA ASN A 23 -8.42 9.49 -1.16
C ASN A 23 -9.59 9.08 -2.05
N ARG A 24 -10.09 7.86 -1.81
CA ARG A 24 -11.38 7.35 -2.30
C ARG A 24 -12.19 6.74 -1.14
N PRO A 25 -12.49 7.52 -0.08
CA PRO A 25 -13.08 7.00 1.16
C PRO A 25 -14.44 6.30 0.93
N GLU A 26 -15.22 6.73 -0.06
CA GLU A 26 -16.48 6.13 -0.49
C GLU A 26 -16.32 4.69 -1.01
N ALA A 27 -15.14 4.37 -1.55
CA ALA A 27 -14.77 3.05 -2.02
C ALA A 27 -13.76 2.35 -1.08
N LEU A 28 -13.60 2.84 0.16
CA LEU A 28 -12.60 2.34 1.12
C LEU A 28 -11.19 2.27 0.51
N ASN A 29 -10.84 3.25 -0.33
CA ASN A 29 -9.58 3.33 -1.04
C ASN A 29 -9.28 2.09 -1.90
N ALA A 30 -10.31 1.44 -2.45
CA ALA A 30 -10.12 0.36 -3.43
C ALA A 30 -9.25 0.84 -4.60
N LEU A 31 -8.28 0.02 -4.98
CA LEU A 31 -7.29 0.37 -6.00
C LEU A 31 -7.90 0.24 -7.39
N ASN A 32 -8.01 1.38 -8.07
CA ASN A 32 -8.51 1.46 -9.44
C ASN A 32 -7.44 2.04 -10.37
N THR A 33 -7.71 2.03 -11.67
CA THR A 33 -6.74 2.47 -12.69
C THR A 33 -6.31 3.92 -12.49
N THR A 34 -7.23 4.82 -12.13
CA THR A 34 -6.92 6.23 -11.86
C THR A 34 -5.99 6.38 -10.67
N LEU A 35 -6.35 5.80 -9.52
CA LEU A 35 -5.56 5.94 -8.29
C LEU A 35 -4.16 5.35 -8.43
N THR A 36 -4.07 4.18 -9.03
CA THR A 36 -2.79 3.52 -9.26
C THR A 36 -1.93 4.29 -10.27
N GLY A 37 -2.55 4.85 -11.33
CA GLY A 37 -1.89 5.73 -12.28
C GLY A 37 -1.38 7.04 -11.66
N GLU A 38 -2.22 7.75 -10.91
CA GLU A 38 -1.85 8.98 -10.22
C GLU A 38 -0.72 8.76 -9.21
N LEU A 39 -0.71 7.61 -8.51
CA LEU A 39 0.39 7.27 -7.60
C LEU A 39 1.69 7.07 -8.38
N GLY A 40 1.66 6.34 -9.49
CA GLY A 40 2.82 6.17 -10.36
C GLY A 40 3.35 7.50 -10.92
N ASP A 41 2.46 8.37 -11.38
CA ASP A 41 2.80 9.69 -11.92
C ASP A 41 3.40 10.60 -10.83
N PHE A 42 2.90 10.53 -9.59
CA PHE A 42 3.50 11.24 -8.45
C PHE A 42 4.90 10.72 -8.13
N LEU A 43 5.07 9.40 -8.03
CA LEU A 43 6.39 8.80 -7.77
C LEU A 43 7.41 9.21 -8.85
N GLU A 44 7.00 9.25 -10.12
CA GLU A 44 7.85 9.71 -11.21
C GLU A 44 8.20 11.20 -11.09
N SER A 45 7.25 12.05 -10.70
CA SER A 45 7.50 13.49 -10.54
C SER A 45 8.50 13.82 -9.43
N VAL A 46 8.63 12.95 -8.42
CA VAL A 46 9.58 13.13 -7.31
C VAL A 46 10.79 12.21 -7.38
N ALA A 47 10.96 11.43 -8.44
CA ALA A 47 12.06 10.47 -8.57
C ALA A 47 13.44 11.15 -8.46
N ASP A 48 13.62 12.27 -9.17
CA ASP A 48 14.86 13.05 -9.21
C ASP A 48 14.76 14.38 -8.42
N ASP A 49 13.68 14.57 -7.66
CA ASP A 49 13.45 15.77 -6.84
C ASP A 49 14.11 15.64 -5.46
N ASP A 50 15.26 16.29 -5.24
CA ASP A 50 15.98 16.24 -3.96
C ASP A 50 15.22 16.86 -2.78
N SER A 51 14.13 17.61 -3.04
CA SER A 51 13.25 18.09 -1.97
C SER A 51 12.37 16.99 -1.37
N VAL A 52 12.26 15.83 -2.01
CA VAL A 52 11.54 14.65 -1.49
C VAL A 52 12.47 13.45 -1.51
N ARG A 53 12.88 12.99 -0.33
CA ARG A 53 13.83 11.90 -0.12
C ARG A 53 13.21 10.67 0.55
N CYS A 54 12.01 10.80 1.08
CA CYS A 54 11.22 9.71 1.65
C CYS A 54 9.74 9.96 1.39
N ILE A 55 8.95 8.90 1.26
CA ILE A 55 7.50 8.97 1.08
C ILE A 55 6.82 8.22 2.22
N VAL A 56 5.76 8.80 2.76
CA VAL A 56 4.78 8.09 3.59
C VAL A 56 3.54 7.86 2.73
N LEU A 57 3.17 6.61 2.49
CA LEU A 57 1.93 6.23 1.84
C LEU A 57 0.92 5.83 2.92
N THR A 58 -0.26 6.44 2.92
CA THR A 58 -1.31 6.19 3.90
C THR A 58 -2.70 6.19 3.25
N GLY A 59 -3.71 5.78 4.00
CA GLY A 59 -5.12 5.98 3.65
C GLY A 59 -5.88 6.67 4.76
N SER A 60 -7.17 6.34 4.88
CA SER A 60 -8.03 6.85 5.96
C SER A 60 -7.89 6.01 7.24
N VAL A 61 -8.44 6.51 8.35
CA VAL A 61 -8.53 5.76 9.62
C VAL A 61 -9.31 4.44 9.46
N LYS A 62 -10.29 4.39 8.55
CA LYS A 62 -11.11 3.19 8.32
C LYS A 62 -10.44 2.18 7.40
N ALA A 63 -9.68 2.65 6.42
CA ALA A 63 -9.02 1.82 5.44
C ALA A 63 -7.81 2.52 4.85
N PHE A 64 -6.68 1.82 4.87
CA PHE A 64 -5.55 2.09 4.01
C PHE A 64 -5.98 1.89 2.55
N ALA A 65 -6.34 0.66 2.19
CA ALA A 65 -6.93 0.28 0.91
C ALA A 65 -7.61 -1.11 1.02
N ALA A 66 -8.90 -1.18 0.70
CA ALA A 66 -9.68 -2.41 0.79
C ALA A 66 -9.85 -3.08 -0.59
N GLY A 67 -8.80 -3.72 -1.08
CA GLY A 67 -8.81 -4.49 -2.31
C GLY A 67 -8.62 -3.66 -3.59
N ALA A 68 -8.78 -4.33 -4.73
CA ALA A 68 -8.88 -3.68 -6.03
C ALA A 68 -10.34 -3.31 -6.34
N ASP A 69 -10.55 -2.37 -7.25
CA ASP A 69 -11.89 -1.96 -7.67
C ASP A 69 -12.52 -3.06 -8.54
N ILE A 70 -13.31 -3.92 -7.89
CA ILE A 70 -13.95 -5.07 -8.55
C ILE A 70 -14.84 -4.65 -9.72
N LYS A 71 -15.39 -3.43 -9.70
CA LYS A 71 -16.19 -2.94 -10.84
C LYS A 71 -15.36 -2.75 -12.10
N GLU A 72 -14.10 -2.32 -11.98
CA GLU A 72 -13.19 -2.21 -13.13
C GLU A 72 -12.72 -3.58 -13.62
N MET A 73 -12.65 -4.57 -12.73
CA MET A 73 -12.11 -5.89 -13.02
C MET A 73 -13.16 -6.91 -13.48
N ALA A 74 -14.44 -6.71 -13.16
CA ALA A 74 -15.49 -7.72 -13.38
C ALA A 74 -15.65 -8.16 -14.83
N ASP A 75 -15.46 -7.24 -15.78
CA ASP A 75 -15.64 -7.51 -17.22
C ASP A 75 -14.32 -7.88 -17.92
N GLN A 76 -13.21 -7.97 -17.20
CA GLN A 76 -11.90 -8.23 -17.79
C GLN A 76 -11.68 -9.74 -18.00
N ALA A 77 -11.44 -10.14 -19.24
CA ALA A 77 -11.02 -11.50 -19.53
C ALA A 77 -9.55 -11.70 -19.14
N TYR A 78 -9.20 -12.92 -18.70
CA TYR A 78 -7.82 -13.30 -18.37
C TYR A 78 -6.80 -12.88 -19.43
N ALA A 79 -7.12 -13.11 -20.70
CA ALA A 79 -6.20 -12.85 -21.80
C ALA A 79 -5.93 -11.35 -21.99
N ASP A 80 -6.90 -10.49 -21.67
CA ASP A 80 -6.76 -9.03 -21.78
C ASP A 80 -5.99 -8.48 -20.59
N MET A 81 -6.28 -8.96 -19.37
CA MET A 81 -5.50 -8.63 -18.18
C MET A 81 -4.02 -9.00 -18.33
N TYR A 82 -3.75 -10.20 -18.87
CA TYR A 82 -2.39 -10.69 -19.09
C TYR A 82 -1.65 -9.87 -20.16
N ARG A 83 -2.26 -9.63 -21.33
CA ARG A 83 -1.63 -8.87 -22.42
C ARG A 83 -1.45 -7.40 -22.09
N GLY A 84 -2.42 -6.80 -21.40
CA GLY A 84 -2.39 -5.41 -20.97
C GLY A 84 -1.42 -5.14 -19.82
N ASN A 85 -0.91 -6.21 -19.17
CA ASN A 85 -0.09 -6.12 -17.98
C ASN A 85 -0.74 -5.17 -16.95
N PHE A 86 -2.01 -5.44 -16.64
CA PHE A 86 -2.95 -4.48 -16.05
C PHE A 86 -2.43 -3.73 -14.82
N PHE A 87 -1.62 -4.39 -13.98
CA PHE A 87 -1.11 -3.80 -12.75
C PHE A 87 0.26 -3.11 -12.90
N ALA A 88 1.00 -3.35 -13.98
CA ALA A 88 2.41 -2.98 -14.08
C ALA A 88 2.68 -1.49 -13.96
N ARG A 89 1.85 -0.63 -14.57
CA ARG A 89 2.13 0.81 -14.60
C ARG A 89 2.32 1.39 -13.21
N ALA A 90 1.55 0.95 -12.22
CA ALA A 90 1.68 1.43 -10.85
C ALA A 90 2.53 0.50 -9.99
N HIS A 91 2.30 -0.81 -10.06
CA HIS A 91 3.05 -1.81 -9.29
C HIS A 91 4.55 -1.69 -9.55
N ASP A 92 4.96 -1.61 -10.81
CA ASP A 92 6.38 -1.57 -11.17
C ASP A 92 7.01 -0.23 -10.78
N ARG A 93 6.23 0.86 -10.76
CA ARG A 93 6.73 2.16 -10.32
C ARG A 93 6.97 2.20 -8.83
N VAL A 94 6.06 1.65 -8.02
CA VAL A 94 6.29 1.50 -6.56
C VAL A 94 7.47 0.55 -6.33
N ALA A 95 7.48 -0.61 -6.97
CA ALA A 95 8.50 -1.64 -6.76
C ALA A 95 9.93 -1.23 -7.20
N ASN A 96 10.05 -0.35 -8.19
CA ASN A 96 11.34 0.12 -8.71
C ASN A 96 11.69 1.55 -8.23
N PHE A 97 10.88 2.15 -7.36
CA PHE A 97 11.17 3.47 -6.83
C PHE A 97 12.45 3.44 -5.98
N ARG A 98 13.33 4.43 -6.18
CA ARG A 98 14.69 4.41 -5.63
C ARG A 98 14.80 5.01 -4.24
N LYS A 99 13.80 5.78 -3.81
CA LYS A 99 13.77 6.45 -2.50
C LYS A 99 12.84 5.67 -1.57
N PRO A 100 13.07 5.70 -0.24
CA PRO A 100 12.26 4.93 0.69
C PRO A 100 10.77 5.32 0.70
N ILE A 101 9.91 4.31 0.80
CA ILE A 101 8.46 4.42 0.97
C ILE A 101 8.06 3.68 2.26
N ILE A 102 7.41 4.40 3.17
CA ILE A 102 6.82 3.87 4.40
C ILE A 102 5.32 3.70 4.18
N ALA A 103 4.78 2.51 4.38
CA ALA A 103 3.33 2.33 4.48
C ALA A 103 2.87 2.62 5.91
N ALA A 104 2.06 3.66 6.10
CA ALA A 104 1.34 3.95 7.34
C ALA A 104 -0.08 3.38 7.23
N VAL A 105 -0.32 2.21 7.83
CA VAL A 105 -1.53 1.43 7.61
C VAL A 105 -2.48 1.55 8.81
N SER A 106 -3.68 2.08 8.56
CA SER A 106 -4.80 2.02 9.51
C SER A 106 -6.01 1.31 8.90
N GLY A 107 -6.78 0.64 9.75
CA GLY A 107 -7.95 -0.11 9.33
C GLY A 107 -7.62 -1.18 8.27
N TYR A 108 -8.45 -1.28 7.23
CA TYR A 108 -8.31 -2.35 6.23
C TYR A 108 -7.16 -2.13 5.23
N ALA A 109 -6.28 -3.11 5.12
CA ALA A 109 -5.33 -3.33 4.03
C ALA A 109 -5.56 -4.74 3.46
N LEU A 110 -6.44 -4.87 2.48
CA LEU A 110 -6.93 -6.16 1.98
C LEU A 110 -6.60 -6.34 0.50
N GLY A 111 -6.28 -7.57 0.10
CA GLY A 111 -5.95 -7.95 -1.28
C GLY A 111 -4.90 -7.02 -1.90
N GLY A 112 -5.24 -6.38 -3.02
CA GLY A 112 -4.40 -5.35 -3.65
C GLY A 112 -3.90 -4.25 -2.71
N GLY A 113 -4.68 -3.85 -1.69
CA GLY A 113 -4.23 -2.90 -0.66
C GLY A 113 -3.19 -3.47 0.30
N CYS A 114 -3.30 -4.76 0.66
CA CYS A 114 -2.25 -5.47 1.39
C CYS A 114 -0.99 -5.62 0.54
N GLU A 115 -1.15 -5.92 -0.75
CA GLU A 115 -0.05 -6.04 -1.71
C GLU A 115 0.67 -4.71 -1.91
N LEU A 116 -0.06 -3.58 -1.96
CA LEU A 116 0.50 -2.24 -2.00
C LEU A 116 1.28 -1.89 -0.73
N ALA A 117 0.77 -2.25 0.44
CA ALA A 117 1.52 -2.06 1.69
C ALA A 117 2.83 -2.87 1.69
N MET A 118 2.81 -4.11 1.18
CA MET A 118 4.00 -4.96 1.04
C MET A 118 4.97 -4.55 -0.08
N LEU A 119 4.54 -3.66 -0.99
CA LEU A 119 5.43 -3.06 -1.98
C LEU A 119 6.31 -1.96 -1.39
N CYS A 120 5.86 -1.32 -0.31
CA CYS A 120 6.63 -0.34 0.42
C CYS A 120 7.80 -1.01 1.15
N ASP A 121 8.82 -0.26 1.53
CA ASP A 121 10.02 -0.80 2.17
C ASP A 121 9.73 -1.37 3.55
N PHE A 122 8.86 -0.71 4.31
CA PHE A 122 8.37 -1.21 5.58
C PHE A 122 7.00 -0.64 5.95
N ILE A 123 6.34 -1.31 6.90
CA ILE A 123 4.97 -0.99 7.33
C ILE A 123 4.98 -0.58 8.80
N ILE A 124 4.42 0.59 9.09
CA ILE A 124 3.98 0.98 10.44
C ILE A 124 2.47 0.86 10.45
N ALA A 125 1.93 0.08 11.39
CA ALA A 125 0.49 -0.16 11.48
C ALA A 125 -0.11 0.48 12.74
N SER A 126 -1.35 0.94 12.63
CA SER A 126 -2.15 1.18 13.83
C SER A 126 -2.58 -0.15 14.46
N ASP A 127 -2.92 -0.11 15.75
CA ASP A 127 -3.60 -1.17 16.48
C ASP A 127 -4.95 -1.61 15.85
N THR A 128 -5.59 -0.73 15.06
CA THR A 128 -6.81 -1.02 14.31
C THR A 128 -6.58 -1.73 12.98
N ALA A 129 -5.34 -1.86 12.51
CA ALA A 129 -5.04 -2.39 11.19
C ALA A 129 -5.41 -3.88 11.05
N LYS A 130 -5.94 -4.24 9.87
CA LYS A 130 -6.28 -5.60 9.45
C LYS A 130 -5.73 -5.88 8.07
N PHE A 131 -4.91 -6.94 7.96
CA PHE A 131 -4.25 -7.38 6.74
C PHE A 131 -4.90 -8.66 6.22
N GLY A 132 -4.96 -8.87 4.91
CA GLY A 132 -5.54 -10.09 4.35
C GLY A 132 -5.40 -10.23 2.84
N GLN A 133 -5.53 -11.47 2.35
CA GLN A 133 -5.55 -11.83 0.94
C GLN A 133 -6.86 -12.60 0.61
N PRO A 134 -8.03 -11.91 0.63
CA PRO A 134 -9.34 -12.54 0.49
C PRO A 134 -9.74 -12.84 -0.97
N GLU A 135 -8.82 -12.77 -1.93
CA GLU A 135 -9.04 -13.00 -3.37
C GLU A 135 -9.75 -14.34 -3.66
N ILE A 136 -9.52 -15.35 -2.82
CA ILE A 136 -10.18 -16.66 -2.95
C ILE A 136 -11.71 -16.57 -2.88
N ASN A 137 -12.25 -15.59 -2.16
CA ASN A 137 -13.70 -15.36 -2.08
C ASN A 137 -14.29 -14.87 -3.40
N LEU A 138 -13.45 -14.40 -4.32
CA LEU A 138 -13.80 -13.99 -5.68
C LEU A 138 -13.39 -15.04 -6.72
N GLY A 139 -12.85 -16.20 -6.29
CA GLY A 139 -12.37 -17.24 -7.19
C GLY A 139 -11.07 -16.88 -7.93
N VAL A 140 -10.32 -15.90 -7.42
CA VAL A 140 -9.03 -15.49 -8.01
C VAL A 140 -7.90 -15.62 -6.98
N ALA A 141 -6.66 -15.45 -7.44
CA ALA A 141 -5.47 -15.44 -6.58
C ALA A 141 -4.92 -14.01 -6.46
N PRO A 142 -4.12 -13.70 -5.41
CA PRO A 142 -3.43 -12.42 -5.30
C PRO A 142 -2.56 -12.14 -6.53
N GLY A 143 -2.81 -11.00 -7.19
CA GLY A 143 -2.28 -10.68 -8.52
C GLY A 143 -1.14 -9.67 -8.54
N ILE A 144 -0.88 -8.99 -7.42
CA ILE A 144 0.12 -7.91 -7.28
C ILE A 144 1.27 -8.38 -6.37
N GLY A 145 1.53 -9.70 -6.39
CA GLY A 145 2.65 -10.33 -5.69
C GLY A 145 2.34 -10.76 -4.26
N GLY A 146 1.08 -10.85 -3.85
CA GLY A 146 0.66 -11.29 -2.51
C GLY A 146 1.14 -12.70 -2.20
N SER A 147 1.06 -13.63 -3.15
CA SER A 147 1.64 -14.99 -3.00
C SER A 147 3.17 -14.99 -2.84
N GLN A 148 3.84 -13.92 -3.25
CA GLN A 148 5.29 -13.78 -3.26
C GLN A 148 5.81 -13.05 -2.03
N ARG A 149 5.35 -11.82 -1.81
CA ARG A 149 5.83 -10.93 -0.74
C ARG A 149 5.32 -11.38 0.62
N LEU A 150 4.05 -11.77 0.73
CA LEU A 150 3.50 -12.30 1.98
C LEU A 150 4.28 -13.53 2.43
N THR A 151 4.50 -14.49 1.53
CA THR A 151 5.25 -15.71 1.84
C THR A 151 6.69 -15.42 2.29
N ARG A 152 7.34 -14.42 1.71
CA ARG A 152 8.69 -13.98 2.12
C ARG A 152 8.69 -13.31 3.50
N ALA A 153 7.64 -12.57 3.84
CA ALA A 153 7.50 -11.89 5.12
C ALA A 153 7.09 -12.84 6.26
N VAL A 154 5.98 -13.58 6.11
CA VAL A 154 5.35 -14.35 7.21
C VAL A 154 5.57 -15.86 7.13
N GLY A 155 6.30 -16.32 6.11
CA GLY A 155 6.53 -17.74 5.84
C GLY A 155 5.31 -18.46 5.25
N LYS A 156 5.57 -19.67 4.76
CA LYS A 156 4.58 -20.48 4.01
C LYS A 156 3.29 -20.73 4.79
N ALA A 157 3.38 -21.09 6.08
CA ALA A 157 2.22 -21.54 6.84
C ALA A 157 1.16 -20.44 6.98
N LYS A 158 1.57 -19.24 7.41
CA LYS A 158 0.66 -18.10 7.55
C LYS A 158 0.19 -17.58 6.20
N ALA A 159 1.06 -17.50 5.20
CA ALA A 159 0.67 -17.06 3.86
C ALA A 159 -0.39 -17.97 3.25
N MET A 160 -0.24 -19.30 3.35
CA MET A 160 -1.23 -20.25 2.86
C MET A 160 -2.54 -20.18 3.64
N ASP A 161 -2.48 -20.07 4.97
CA ASP A 161 -3.65 -19.87 5.81
C ASP A 161 -4.44 -18.62 5.38
N MET A 162 -3.78 -17.46 5.24
CA MET A 162 -4.42 -16.22 4.79
C MET A 162 -5.01 -16.33 3.38
N CYS A 163 -4.24 -16.83 2.40
CA CYS A 163 -4.68 -16.88 1.00
C CYS A 163 -5.75 -17.96 0.74
N LEU A 164 -5.74 -19.09 1.46
CA LEU A 164 -6.66 -20.20 1.22
C LEU A 164 -7.91 -20.16 2.10
N THR A 165 -7.88 -19.44 3.23
CA THR A 165 -9.07 -19.24 4.07
C THR A 165 -9.70 -17.86 3.87
N GLY A 166 -8.96 -16.92 3.28
CA GLY A 166 -9.37 -15.52 3.18
C GLY A 166 -9.43 -14.81 4.52
N ARG A 167 -8.88 -15.38 5.61
CA ARG A 167 -8.93 -14.76 6.93
C ARG A 167 -8.10 -13.47 6.98
N MET A 168 -8.49 -12.60 7.89
CA MET A 168 -7.70 -11.42 8.23
C MET A 168 -6.71 -11.72 9.36
N MET A 169 -5.60 -10.99 9.33
CA MET A 169 -4.53 -10.94 10.33
C MET A 169 -4.55 -9.55 10.96
N ASP A 170 -4.54 -9.47 12.30
CA ASP A 170 -4.48 -8.18 12.99
C ASP A 170 -3.06 -7.62 13.09
N ALA A 171 -2.94 -6.35 13.47
CA ALA A 171 -1.66 -5.65 13.55
C ALA A 171 -0.63 -6.35 14.47
N VAL A 172 -1.09 -6.91 15.60
CA VAL A 172 -0.21 -7.59 16.58
C VAL A 172 0.29 -8.92 16.01
N GLU A 173 -0.57 -9.70 15.37
CA GLU A 173 -0.15 -10.92 14.67
C GLU A 173 0.79 -10.58 13.50
N ALA A 174 0.50 -9.51 12.75
CA ALA A 174 1.28 -9.08 11.60
C ALA A 174 2.71 -8.66 11.99
N GLU A 175 2.89 -7.94 13.09
CA GLU A 175 4.21 -7.58 13.61
C GLU A 175 4.98 -8.82 14.07
N ARG A 176 4.34 -9.67 14.88
CA ARG A 176 4.96 -10.93 15.36
C ARG A 176 5.34 -11.88 14.23
N ALA A 177 4.64 -11.80 13.10
CA ALA A 177 4.88 -12.62 11.93
C ALA A 177 5.92 -12.01 10.97
N GLY A 178 6.37 -10.77 11.17
CA GLY A 178 7.34 -10.09 10.32
C GLY A 178 6.75 -9.35 9.10
N LEU A 179 5.42 -9.21 9.03
CA LEU A 179 4.76 -8.40 8.00
C LEU A 179 4.83 -6.90 8.31
N VAL A 180 4.69 -6.54 9.59
CA VAL A 180 4.66 -5.16 10.08
C VAL A 180 5.90 -4.90 10.93
N SER A 181 6.49 -3.72 10.81
CA SER A 181 7.70 -3.37 11.56
C SER A 181 7.40 -2.76 12.92
N ARG A 182 6.29 -2.02 13.06
CA ARG A 182 5.86 -1.37 14.30
C ARG A 182 4.34 -1.32 14.36
N VAL A 183 3.79 -1.49 15.57
CA VAL A 183 2.39 -1.24 15.88
C VAL A 183 2.31 -0.07 16.86
N VAL A 184 1.47 0.91 16.55
CA VAL A 184 1.22 2.09 17.39
C VAL A 184 -0.28 2.33 17.56
N ALA A 185 -0.67 3.19 18.50
CA ALA A 185 -2.06 3.60 18.62
C ALA A 185 -2.53 4.33 17.34
N SER A 186 -3.79 4.15 16.94
CA SER A 186 -4.30 4.71 15.68
C SER A 186 -4.20 6.24 15.58
N ASP A 187 -4.24 6.97 16.69
CA ASP A 187 -4.08 8.43 16.74
C ASP A 187 -2.61 8.88 16.63
N ALA A 188 -1.66 7.99 16.92
CA ALA A 188 -0.22 8.25 16.82
C ALA A 188 0.40 7.80 15.48
N LEU A 189 -0.35 7.09 14.62
CA LEU A 189 0.18 6.45 13.41
C LEU A 189 0.90 7.42 12.48
N LEU A 190 0.26 8.53 12.11
CA LEU A 190 0.86 9.48 11.16
C LEU A 190 2.05 10.22 11.77
N ASP A 191 2.02 10.52 13.06
CA ASP A 191 3.13 11.20 13.71
C ASP A 191 4.36 10.29 13.78
N GLU A 192 4.17 9.00 14.08
CA GLU A 192 5.26 8.01 14.04
C GLU A 192 5.82 7.84 12.62
N ALA A 193 4.96 7.76 11.60
CA ALA A 193 5.38 7.63 10.21
C ALA A 193 6.12 8.88 9.69
N ARG A 194 5.64 10.09 10.05
CA ARG A 194 6.30 11.36 9.73
C ARG A 194 7.67 11.46 10.41
N ALA A 195 7.77 11.09 11.68
CA ALA A 195 9.03 11.09 12.40
C ALA A 195 10.05 10.11 11.76
N ALA A 196 9.60 8.93 11.36
CA ALA A 196 10.44 7.98 10.63
C ALA A 196 10.88 8.52 9.26
N ALA A 197 9.96 9.12 8.50
CA ALA A 197 10.26 9.70 7.19
C ALA A 197 11.24 10.88 7.27
N ALA A 198 11.05 11.80 8.23
CA ALA A 198 11.96 12.91 8.47
C ALA A 198 13.36 12.40 8.85
N LYS A 199 13.45 11.37 9.69
CA LYS A 199 14.73 10.75 10.05
C LYS A 199 15.45 10.14 8.85
N ILE A 200 14.71 9.43 7.98
CA ILE A 200 15.26 8.83 6.76
C ILE A 200 15.70 9.92 5.79
N ALA A 201 14.86 10.92 5.55
CA ALA A 201 15.19 12.05 4.69
C ALA A 201 16.44 12.79 5.19
N GLY A 202 16.65 12.89 6.50
CA GLY A 202 17.84 13.50 7.09
C GLY A 202 19.15 12.70 6.94
N GLN A 203 19.13 11.45 6.45
CA GLN A 203 20.35 10.69 6.17
C GLN A 203 20.93 11.11 4.82
N SER A 204 22.23 11.39 4.78
CA SER A 204 23.02 11.75 3.59
C SER A 204 23.97 10.64 3.19
#